data_AF-A0A967WBF3-F1
#
_entry.id   AF-A0A967WBF3-F1
#
_cell.length_a   1.000
_cell.length_b   1.000
_cell.length_c   1.000
_cell.angle_alpha   90.00
_cell.angle_beta   90.00
_cell.angle_gamma   90.00
#
_symmetry.space_group_name_H-M   'P 1'
#
loop_
_entity.id
_entity.type
_entity.pdbx_description
1 polymer ?
#
loop_
_entity_poly.entity_id
_entity_poly.type
_entity_poly.pdbx_seq_one_letter_code
_entity_poly.pdbx_strand_id
1 'polypeptide(L)'
;MHELVWEVGQVIRRCIAAAGTHTEYREPLIGLARADDARFRELRAKVSPVHLMPEDLVPNARTIVSFFLPFAHWVVEANARERETVAREWAVAYVETNALIGRISAELEELLAERGIKAGTVPATHNFDEETLHAGWSHKSVAVM
;
A
#
# COMPACT_ATOMS: atom_id res chain seq x y z
N MET A 1 -15.32 5.69 -13.71
CA MET A 1 -13.98 5.79 -13.08
C MET A 1 -14.01 6.68 -11.85
N HIS A 2 -14.52 7.92 -11.94
CA HIS A 2 -14.66 8.82 -10.78
C HIS A 2 -15.44 8.23 -9.59
N GLU A 3 -16.53 7.51 -9.86
CA GLU A 3 -17.34 6.84 -8.83
C GLU A 3 -16.56 5.76 -8.06
N LEU A 4 -15.86 4.87 -8.77
CA LEU A 4 -15.08 3.80 -8.14
C LEU A 4 -13.94 4.34 -7.27
N VAL A 5 -13.25 5.39 -7.73
CA VAL A 5 -12.17 6.03 -6.96
C VAL A 5 -12.69 6.69 -5.69
N TRP A 6 -13.89 7.29 -5.79
CA TRP A 6 -14.57 7.82 -4.62
C TRP A 6 -14.91 6.70 -3.62
N GLU A 7 -15.48 5.59 -4.09
CA GLU A 7 -15.81 4.43 -3.24
C GLU A 7 -14.57 3.84 -2.56
N VAL A 8 -13.48 3.63 -3.32
CA VAL A 8 -12.17 3.20 -2.76
C VAL A 8 -11.74 4.15 -1.65
N GLY A 9 -11.83 5.46 -1.88
CA GLY A 9 -11.50 6.46 -0.86
C GLY A 9 -12.42 6.44 0.36
N GLN A 10 -13.71 6.11 0.19
CA GLN A 10 -14.63 5.96 1.31
C GLN A 10 -14.32 4.72 2.14
N VAL A 11 -13.99 3.58 1.51
CA VAL A 11 -13.56 2.37 2.24
C VAL A 11 -12.32 2.66 3.07
N ILE A 12 -11.29 3.27 2.46
CA ILE A 12 -10.04 3.61 3.17
C ILE A 12 -10.33 4.49 4.40
N ARG A 13 -11.10 5.58 4.23
CA ARG A 13 -11.45 6.47 5.34
C ARG A 13 -12.28 5.78 6.42
N ARG A 14 -13.24 4.93 6.04
CA ARG A 14 -14.04 4.13 6.98
C ARG A 14 -13.15 3.21 7.81
N CYS A 15 -12.24 2.48 7.16
CA CYS A 15 -11.32 1.56 7.84
C CYS A 15 -10.39 2.30 8.80
N ILE A 16 -9.90 3.50 8.43
CA ILE A 16 -9.10 4.36 9.32
C ILE A 16 -9.93 4.79 10.53
N ALA A 17 -11.15 5.28 10.32
CA ALA A 17 -12.04 5.72 11.40
C ALA A 17 -12.43 4.58 12.36
N ALA A 18 -12.54 3.35 11.84
CA ALA A 18 -12.86 2.14 12.61
C ALA A 18 -11.62 1.39 13.12
N ALA A 19 -10.40 1.92 12.92
CA ALA A 19 -9.18 1.15 13.14
C ALA A 19 -8.94 0.78 14.61
N GLY A 20 -9.47 1.57 15.55
CA GLY A 20 -9.29 1.38 16.99
C GLY A 20 -7.83 1.47 17.45
N THR A 21 -6.99 2.19 16.70
CA THR A 21 -5.54 2.31 16.92
C THR A 21 -5.21 3.48 17.84
N HIS A 22 -4.06 3.40 18.53
CA HIS A 22 -3.48 4.59 19.17
C HIS A 22 -2.89 5.56 18.15
N THR A 23 -2.48 5.04 17.00
CA THR A 23 -1.95 5.84 15.90
C THR A 23 -3.06 6.63 15.24
N GLU A 24 -2.83 7.94 15.15
CA GLU A 24 -3.66 8.86 14.40
C GLU A 24 -3.05 9.07 13.00
N TYR A 25 -3.91 9.27 12.01
CA TYR A 25 -3.53 9.45 10.62
C TYR A 25 -4.03 10.80 10.11
N ARG A 26 -3.26 11.39 9.20
CA ARG A 26 -3.70 12.51 8.36
C ARG A 26 -4.52 11.98 7.18
N GLU A 27 -5.01 12.89 6.35
CA GLU A 27 -5.79 12.55 5.16
C GLU A 27 -5.03 11.53 4.28
N PRO A 28 -5.63 10.38 3.94
CA PRO A 28 -4.98 9.38 3.10
C PRO A 28 -4.80 9.91 1.68
N LEU A 29 -3.69 9.51 1.06
CA LEU A 29 -3.42 9.79 -0.35
C LEU A 29 -3.77 8.55 -1.18
N ILE A 30 -4.38 8.75 -2.33
CA ILE A 30 -4.79 7.68 -3.25
C ILE A 30 -4.33 8.06 -4.65
N GLY A 31 -3.60 7.15 -5.29
CA GLY A 31 -3.08 7.28 -6.64
C GLY A 31 -3.54 6.12 -7.52
N LEU A 32 -3.66 6.38 -8.81
CA LEU A 32 -3.97 5.38 -9.81
C LEU A 32 -2.90 5.38 -10.89
N ALA A 33 -2.42 4.20 -11.24
CA ALA A 33 -1.55 4.01 -12.39
C ALA A 33 -2.17 3.01 -13.36
N ARG A 34 -1.76 3.09 -14.63
CA ARG A 34 -2.11 2.05 -15.61
C ARG A 34 -1.24 0.81 -15.36
N ALA A 35 -1.84 -0.37 -15.44
CA ALA A 35 -1.11 -1.62 -15.28
C ALA A 35 -0.14 -1.91 -16.44
N ASP A 36 -0.32 -1.26 -17.59
CA ASP A 36 0.56 -1.38 -18.77
C ASP A 36 1.66 -0.31 -18.84
N ASP A 37 1.84 0.48 -17.78
CA ASP A 37 2.88 1.50 -17.70
C ASP A 37 4.27 0.90 -17.99
N ALA A 38 5.01 1.53 -18.90
CA ALA A 38 6.31 1.03 -19.34
C ALA A 38 7.32 0.90 -18.18
N ARG A 39 7.16 1.70 -17.12
CA ARG A 39 8.04 1.67 -15.95
C ARG A 39 8.02 0.35 -15.20
N PHE A 40 6.95 -0.46 -15.28
CA PHE A 40 6.97 -1.82 -14.71
C PHE A 40 8.03 -2.70 -15.40
N ARG A 41 8.13 -2.61 -16.73
CA ARG A 41 9.16 -3.32 -17.49
C ARG A 41 10.55 -2.79 -17.17
N GLU A 42 10.68 -1.48 -16.97
CA GLU A 42 11.95 -0.88 -16.56
C GLU A 42 12.38 -1.33 -15.16
N LEU A 43 11.47 -1.44 -14.19
CA LEU A 43 11.78 -1.97 -12.85
C LEU A 43 12.27 -3.41 -12.95
N ARG A 44 11.58 -4.26 -13.71
CA ARG A 44 12.03 -5.64 -13.93
C ARG A 44 13.40 -5.72 -14.60
N ALA A 45 13.66 -4.86 -15.58
CA ALA A 45 14.92 -4.87 -16.32
C ALA A 45 16.11 -4.26 -15.53
N LYS A 46 15.88 -3.18 -14.78
CA LYS A 46 16.95 -2.38 -14.14
C LYS A 46 17.15 -2.67 -12.66
N VAL A 47 16.10 -3.09 -11.95
CA VAL A 47 16.13 -3.26 -10.49
C VAL A 47 16.24 -4.73 -10.12
N SER A 48 15.33 -5.57 -10.62
CA SER A 48 15.34 -6.99 -10.28
C SER A 48 14.53 -7.81 -11.30
N PRO A 49 15.09 -8.88 -11.89
CA PRO A 49 14.37 -9.72 -12.84
C PRO A 49 13.17 -10.43 -12.21
N VAL A 50 13.16 -10.59 -10.88
CA VAL A 50 12.03 -11.15 -10.13
C VAL A 50 10.97 -10.12 -9.74
N HIS A 51 11.13 -8.85 -10.15
CA HIS A 51 10.07 -7.86 -9.96
C HIS A 51 8.83 -8.32 -10.74
N LEU A 52 7.69 -8.39 -10.06
CA LEU A 52 6.43 -8.82 -10.64
C LEU A 52 5.89 -7.75 -11.58
N MET A 53 5.32 -8.19 -12.69
CA MET A 53 4.46 -7.36 -13.52
C MET A 53 3.05 -7.36 -12.93
N PRO A 54 2.23 -6.32 -13.16
CA PRO A 54 0.83 -6.29 -12.73
C PRO A 54 0.03 -7.53 -13.14
N GLU A 55 0.31 -8.06 -14.34
CA GLU A 55 -0.33 -9.26 -14.89
C GLU A 55 0.07 -10.57 -14.19
N ASP A 56 1.21 -10.60 -13.49
CA ASP A 56 1.60 -11.73 -12.64
C ASP A 56 0.73 -11.81 -11.37
N LEU A 57 0.20 -10.67 -10.91
CA LEU A 57 -0.70 -10.57 -9.75
C LEU A 57 -2.16 -10.81 -10.15
N VAL A 58 -2.62 -10.11 -11.19
CA VAL A 58 -3.98 -10.21 -11.71
C VAL A 58 -3.93 -10.33 -13.23
N PRO A 59 -4.31 -11.48 -13.81
CA PRO A 59 -4.35 -11.64 -15.26
C PRO A 59 -5.19 -10.55 -15.92
N ASN A 60 -4.64 -9.90 -16.95
CA ASN A 60 -5.25 -8.76 -17.66
C ASN A 60 -5.51 -7.52 -16.77
N ALA A 61 -4.69 -7.30 -15.74
CA ALA A 61 -4.72 -6.09 -14.92
C ALA A 61 -4.77 -4.82 -15.79
N ARG A 62 -5.59 -3.85 -15.38
CA ARG A 62 -5.75 -2.56 -16.09
C ARG A 62 -5.34 -1.35 -15.26
N THR A 63 -5.58 -1.42 -13.95
CA THR A 63 -5.38 -0.31 -13.03
C THR A 63 -4.65 -0.81 -11.80
N ILE A 64 -3.69 -0.03 -11.34
CA ILE A 64 -3.07 -0.17 -10.02
C ILE A 64 -3.63 0.92 -9.14
N VAL A 65 -4.10 0.55 -7.94
CA VAL A 65 -4.50 1.49 -6.89
C VAL A 65 -3.39 1.50 -5.85
N SER A 66 -2.81 2.67 -5.59
CA SER A 66 -1.87 2.88 -4.49
C SER A 66 -2.48 3.80 -3.46
N PHE A 67 -2.31 3.49 -2.18
CA PHE A 67 -2.73 4.38 -1.10
C PHE A 67 -1.64 4.52 -0.05
N PHE A 68 -1.62 5.67 0.61
CA PHE A 68 -0.68 6.00 1.66
C PHE A 68 -1.43 6.56 2.86
N LEU A 69 -1.06 6.10 4.06
CA LEU A 69 -1.62 6.51 5.34
C LEU A 69 -0.58 7.36 6.09
N PRO A 70 -0.59 8.70 5.93
CA PRO A 70 0.41 9.52 6.59
C PRO A 70 0.12 9.56 8.09
N PHE A 71 1.12 9.28 8.92
CA PHE A 71 0.97 9.44 10.36
C PHE A 71 0.67 10.90 10.73
N ALA A 72 0.00 11.09 11.87
CA ALA A 72 -0.11 12.39 12.52
C ALA A 72 1.27 13.00 12.78
N HIS A 73 1.35 14.33 12.73
CA HIS A 73 2.61 15.06 12.84
C HIS A 73 3.37 14.72 14.12
N TRP A 74 2.67 14.53 15.25
CA TRP A 74 3.30 14.21 16.53
C TRP A 74 4.06 12.87 16.52
N VAL A 75 3.60 11.86 15.76
CA VAL A 75 4.31 10.57 15.61
C VAL A 75 5.61 10.78 14.86
N VAL A 76 5.57 11.56 13.79
CA VAL A 76 6.74 11.89 12.97
C VAL A 76 7.75 12.70 13.78
N GLU A 77 7.27 13.70 14.51
CA GLU A 77 8.08 14.53 15.39
C GLU A 77 8.70 13.72 16.52
N ALA A 78 7.95 12.82 17.17
CA ALA A 78 8.47 11.94 18.21
C ALA A 78 9.64 11.09 17.69
N ASN A 79 9.49 10.50 16.49
CA ASN A 79 10.55 9.72 15.87
C ASN A 79 11.75 10.55 15.39
N ALA A 80 11.55 11.84 15.11
CA ALA A 80 12.61 12.72 14.64
C ALA A 80 13.46 13.32 15.78
N ARG A 81 13.01 13.21 17.04
CA ARG A 81 13.70 13.79 18.21
C ARG A 81 15.10 13.21 18.42
N GLU A 82 15.23 11.90 18.25
CA GLU A 82 16.50 11.19 18.36
C GLU A 82 16.76 10.46 17.05
N ARG A 83 17.96 10.60 16.49
CA ARG A 83 18.30 9.99 15.19
C ARG A 83 18.87 8.59 15.33
N GLU A 84 19.41 8.26 16.50
CA GLU A 84 20.07 6.97 16.74
C GLU A 84 19.11 5.88 17.22
N THR A 85 17.91 6.25 17.68
CA THR A 85 16.92 5.30 18.21
C THR A 85 15.54 5.52 17.59
N VAL A 86 14.74 4.46 17.58
CA VAL A 86 13.36 4.50 17.09
C VAL A 86 12.45 4.88 18.25
N ALA A 87 11.59 5.88 18.03
CA ALA A 87 10.59 6.25 19.03
C ALA A 87 9.54 5.15 19.20
N ARG A 88 9.08 4.95 20.44
CA ARG A 88 8.03 3.95 20.74
C ARG A 88 6.76 4.24 19.94
N GLU A 89 6.40 5.50 19.82
CA GLU A 89 5.26 6.02 19.06
C GLU A 89 5.30 5.54 17.61
N TRP A 90 6.48 5.62 16.99
CA TRP A 90 6.68 5.16 15.63
C TRP A 90 6.62 3.64 15.52
N ALA A 91 7.20 2.91 16.48
CA ALA A 91 7.15 1.44 16.48
C ALA A 91 5.71 0.92 16.62
N VAL A 92 4.90 1.54 17.49
CA VAL A 92 3.46 1.26 17.62
C VAL A 92 2.76 1.57 16.30
N ALA A 93 2.99 2.75 15.72
CA ALA A 93 2.40 3.15 14.44
C ALA A 93 2.75 2.21 13.31
N TYR A 94 3.99 1.75 13.23
CA TYR A 94 4.43 0.78 12.24
C TYR A 94 3.61 -0.52 12.32
N VAL A 95 3.44 -1.10 13.50
CA VAL A 95 2.69 -2.36 13.68
C VAL A 95 1.22 -2.16 13.37
N GLU A 96 0.59 -1.13 13.95
CA GLU A 96 -0.82 -0.83 13.78
C GLU A 96 -1.18 -0.53 12.32
N THR A 97 -0.34 0.27 11.63
CA THR A 97 -0.58 0.68 10.24
C THR A 97 -0.45 -0.50 9.29
N ASN A 98 0.53 -1.38 9.47
CA ASN A 98 0.69 -2.53 8.59
C ASN A 98 -0.50 -3.51 8.70
N ALA A 99 -1.03 -3.70 9.92
CA ALA A 99 -2.26 -4.46 10.11
C ALA A 99 -3.47 -3.76 9.45
N LEU A 100 -3.57 -2.43 9.58
CA LEU A 100 -4.63 -1.63 8.97
C LEU A 100 -4.58 -1.68 7.43
N ILE A 101 -3.39 -1.60 6.81
CA ILE A 101 -3.21 -1.75 5.37
C ILE A 101 -3.74 -3.12 4.91
N GLY A 102 -3.44 -4.20 5.64
CA GLY A 102 -3.97 -5.53 5.34
C GLY A 102 -5.50 -5.58 5.35
N ARG A 103 -6.14 -4.99 6.37
CA ARG A 103 -7.61 -4.90 6.44
C ARG A 103 -8.21 -4.08 5.30
N ILE A 104 -7.63 -2.91 5.02
CA ILE A 104 -8.07 -2.05 3.90
C ILE A 104 -7.98 -2.80 2.58
N SER A 105 -6.85 -3.48 2.33
CA SER A 105 -6.63 -4.26 1.11
C SER A 105 -7.69 -5.35 0.93
N ALA A 106 -8.03 -6.08 2.00
CA ALA A 106 -9.08 -7.11 1.97
C ALA A 106 -10.47 -6.50 1.67
N GLU A 107 -10.85 -5.42 2.34
CA GLU A 107 -12.15 -4.75 2.11
C GLU A 107 -12.26 -4.14 0.71
N LEU A 108 -11.15 -3.66 0.15
CA LEU A 108 -11.11 -3.19 -1.23
C LEU A 108 -11.25 -4.35 -2.23
N GLU A 109 -10.62 -5.50 -1.98
CA GLU A 109 -10.82 -6.70 -2.81
C GLU A 109 -12.28 -7.16 -2.77
N GLU A 110 -12.92 -7.17 -1.60
CA GLU A 110 -14.34 -7.52 -1.43
C GLU A 110 -15.26 -6.55 -2.20
N LEU A 111 -15.08 -5.23 -2.01
CA LEU A 111 -15.83 -4.20 -2.75
C LEU A 111 -15.73 -4.39 -4.26
N LEU A 112 -14.51 -4.67 -4.75
CA LEU A 112 -14.28 -4.87 -6.19
C LEU A 112 -14.90 -6.18 -6.68
N ALA A 113 -14.84 -7.24 -5.89
CA ALA A 113 -15.46 -8.52 -6.21
C ALA A 113 -16.99 -8.42 -6.32
N GLU A 114 -17.65 -7.65 -5.44
CA GLU A 114 -19.09 -7.35 -5.52
C GLU A 114 -19.50 -6.67 -6.83
N ARG A 115 -18.57 -5.92 -7.44
CA ARG A 115 -18.74 -5.28 -8.75
C ARG A 115 -18.32 -6.18 -9.92
N GLY A 116 -17.96 -7.44 -9.67
CA GLY A 116 -17.45 -8.37 -10.67
C GLY A 116 -16.04 -8.04 -11.17
N ILE A 117 -15.28 -7.23 -10.42
CA ILE A 117 -13.92 -6.82 -10.75
C ILE A 117 -12.95 -7.71 -9.98
N LYS A 118 -12.10 -8.44 -10.71
CA LYS A 118 -11.01 -9.20 -10.09
C LYS A 118 -9.91 -8.26 -9.61
N ALA A 119 -9.57 -8.36 -8.33
CA ALA A 119 -8.47 -7.63 -7.71
C ALA A 119 -7.48 -8.60 -7.09
N GLY A 120 -6.28 -8.10 -6.83
CA GLY A 120 -5.21 -8.81 -6.13
C GLY A 120 -4.37 -7.79 -5.39
N THR A 121 -3.86 -8.18 -4.23
CA THR A 121 -3.13 -7.31 -3.31
C THR A 121 -1.72 -7.83 -3.06
N VAL A 122 -0.84 -6.93 -2.65
CA VAL A 122 0.51 -7.25 -2.21
C VAL A 122 0.60 -6.93 -0.72
N PRO A 123 1.06 -7.85 0.14
CA PRO A 123 1.23 -7.60 1.57
C PRO A 123 2.06 -6.34 1.86
N ALA A 124 1.69 -5.60 2.91
CA ALA A 124 2.40 -4.39 3.34
C ALA A 124 3.83 -4.67 3.81
N THR A 125 4.05 -5.87 4.38
CA THR A 125 5.34 -6.38 4.85
C THR A 125 5.51 -7.84 4.44
N HIS A 126 6.72 -8.39 4.60
CA HIS A 126 7.02 -9.79 4.30
C HIS A 126 6.71 -10.19 2.85
N ASN A 127 6.90 -9.28 1.91
CA ASN A 127 6.74 -9.52 0.46
C ASN A 127 8.07 -9.86 -0.22
N PHE A 128 9.01 -10.43 0.53
CA PHE A 128 10.34 -10.79 0.08
C PHE A 128 10.64 -12.25 0.37
N ASP A 129 11.51 -12.83 -0.45
CA ASP A 129 12.05 -14.17 -0.25
C ASP A 129 13.03 -14.16 0.94
N GLU A 130 12.79 -14.99 1.96
CA GLU A 130 13.54 -14.92 3.23
C GLU A 130 15.02 -15.34 3.10
N GLU A 131 15.38 -16.11 2.08
CA GLU A 131 16.76 -16.56 1.85
C GLU A 131 17.57 -15.50 1.07
N THR A 132 17.00 -15.00 -0.01
CA THR A 132 17.66 -14.05 -0.90
C THR A 132 17.46 -12.60 -0.45
N LEU A 133 16.40 -12.32 0.31
CA LEU A 133 15.92 -10.99 0.71
C LEU A 133 15.42 -10.13 -0.46
N HIS A 134 15.11 -10.76 -1.60
CA HIS A 134 14.56 -10.06 -2.77
C HIS A 134 13.04 -9.90 -2.64
N ALA A 135 12.56 -8.65 -2.68
CA ALA A 135 11.15 -8.35 -2.79
C ALA A 135 10.70 -8.41 -4.26
N GLY A 136 9.61 -9.14 -4.53
CA GLY A 136 8.99 -9.20 -5.86
C GLY A 136 8.24 -7.92 -6.24
N TRP A 137 8.00 -7.01 -5.28
CA TRP A 137 7.22 -5.80 -5.53
C TRP A 137 7.76 -4.60 -4.73
N SER A 138 7.96 -3.48 -5.43
CA SER A 138 8.41 -2.23 -4.81
C SER A 138 7.24 -1.28 -4.58
N HIS A 139 6.67 -1.28 -3.38
CA HIS A 139 5.60 -0.33 -2.99
C HIS A 139 5.99 1.13 -3.25
N LYS A 140 7.26 1.50 -2.96
CA LYS A 140 7.78 2.86 -3.17
C LYS A 140 7.84 3.26 -4.64
N SER A 141 8.34 2.37 -5.50
CA SER A 141 8.49 2.68 -6.93
C SER A 141 7.14 2.75 -7.63
N VAL A 142 6.20 1.89 -7.23
CA VAL A 142 4.84 1.89 -7.79
C VAL A 142 4.04 3.11 -7.33
N ALA A 143 4.26 3.60 -6.11
CA ALA A 143 3.56 4.78 -5.60
C ALA A 143 3.90 6.10 -6.34
N VAL A 144 5.00 6.15 -7.10
CA VAL A 144 5.38 7.31 -7.92
C VAL A 144 5.05 7.11 -9.41
N MET A 145 4.30 6.06 -9.73
CA MET A 145 3.82 5.82 -11.09
C MET A 145 2.64 6.73 -11.43
#